data_AF-H8GL89-F1
#
_entry.id   AF-H8GL89-F1
#
_cell.length_a   1.000
_cell.length_b   1.000
_cell.length_c   1.000
_cell.angle_alpha   90.00
_cell.angle_beta   90.00
_cell.angle_gamma   90.00
#
_symmetry.space_group_name_H-M   'P 1'
#
loop_
_entity.id
_entity.type
_entity.pdbx_description
1 polymer ?
#
loop_
_entity_poly.entity_id
_entity_poly.type
_entity_poly.pdbx_seq_one_letter_code
_entity_poly.pdbx_strand_id
1 'polypeptide(L)'
;MNQIIAIALGGSVGAVTRFLVANGIYTWLGRSFPHGTLFINVSGSFLMGFLTALMLQRFAVAVEYRAAVLVGFLGAYTTFSTFALETLNLFEEGSLLKAGLNIFLSVVLCLAAVWIGMIVGRQLFTGDSYPWLGHGLPYLHLGLGVIAAFLLTVLAEYLFHRFNLSLEMRAVGLILILGLITIASTLWLAFNLTEIRFEFHGLLSLFIINALFGVAAVWLGTVMGNWLWQLNPSR
;
A
#
# COMPACT_ATOMS: atom_id res chain seq x y z
N MET A 1 23.30 -21.94 -13.70
CA MET A 1 22.82 -21.80 -15.09
C MET A 1 21.30 -21.97 -15.20
N ASN A 2 20.75 -23.10 -14.73
CA ASN A 2 19.33 -23.45 -14.92
C ASN A 2 18.34 -22.43 -14.36
N GLN A 3 18.61 -21.85 -13.19
CA GLN A 3 17.75 -20.84 -12.57
C GLN A 3 17.65 -19.54 -13.40
N ILE A 4 18.76 -19.09 -14.01
CA ILE A 4 18.77 -17.89 -14.85
C ILE A 4 17.92 -18.12 -16.11
N ILE A 5 18.06 -19.29 -16.73
CA ILE A 5 17.25 -19.68 -17.90
C ILE A 5 15.76 -19.72 -17.52
N ALA A 6 15.46 -20.29 -16.36
CA ALA A 6 14.10 -20.37 -15.85
C ALA A 6 13.50 -18.96 -15.59
N ILE A 7 14.27 -18.04 -15.00
CA ILE A 7 13.87 -16.64 -14.83
C ILE A 7 13.67 -15.96 -16.20
N ALA A 8 14.56 -16.18 -17.16
CA ALA A 8 14.47 -15.56 -18.49
C ALA A 8 13.21 -16.03 -19.25
N LEU A 9 12.91 -17.33 -19.21
CA LEU A 9 11.70 -17.89 -19.81
C LEU A 9 10.44 -17.41 -19.09
N GLY A 10 10.43 -17.40 -17.76
CA GLY A 10 9.32 -16.85 -16.99
C GLY A 10 9.09 -15.37 -17.31
N GLY A 11 10.17 -14.60 -17.36
CA GLY A 11 10.16 -13.16 -17.62
C GLY A 11 9.67 -12.80 -19.01
N SER A 12 10.08 -13.54 -20.05
CA SER A 12 9.58 -13.31 -21.40
C SER A 12 8.07 -13.52 -21.50
N VAL A 13 7.57 -14.61 -20.92
CA VAL A 13 6.13 -14.91 -20.84
C VAL A 13 5.40 -13.86 -20.00
N GLY A 14 5.97 -13.43 -18.87
CA GLY A 14 5.41 -12.39 -18.02
C GLY A 14 5.26 -11.06 -18.76
N ALA A 15 6.30 -10.63 -19.48
CA ALA A 15 6.30 -9.39 -20.25
C ALA A 15 5.28 -9.41 -21.40
N VAL A 16 5.16 -10.52 -22.13
CA VAL A 16 4.15 -10.68 -23.19
C VAL A 16 2.75 -10.68 -22.59
N THR A 17 2.53 -11.41 -21.50
CA THR A 17 1.23 -11.46 -20.81
C THR A 17 0.83 -10.08 -20.30
N ARG A 18 1.77 -9.34 -19.71
CA ARG A 18 1.57 -7.94 -19.30
C ARG A 18 1.07 -7.10 -20.45
N PHE A 19 1.75 -7.16 -21.58
CA PHE A 19 1.40 -6.39 -22.77
C PHE A 19 -0.02 -6.72 -23.26
N LEU A 20 -0.35 -8.01 -23.36
CA LEU A 20 -1.67 -8.44 -23.83
C LEU A 20 -2.79 -8.05 -22.87
N VAL A 21 -2.61 -8.32 -21.57
CA VAL A 21 -3.63 -8.04 -20.55
C VAL A 21 -3.83 -6.54 -20.38
N ALA A 22 -2.75 -5.75 -20.24
CA ALA A 22 -2.88 -4.31 -20.07
C ALA A 22 -3.57 -3.66 -21.29
N ASN A 23 -3.20 -4.04 -22.51
CA ASN A 23 -3.87 -3.55 -23.72
C ASN A 23 -5.33 -4.00 -23.80
N GLY A 24 -5.65 -5.23 -23.42
CA GLY A 24 -7.03 -5.71 -23.36
C GLY A 24 -7.89 -4.92 -22.38
N ILE A 25 -7.35 -4.54 -21.22
CA ILE A 25 -8.05 -3.65 -20.28
C ILE A 25 -8.20 -2.25 -20.88
N TYR A 26 -7.18 -1.73 -21.56
CA TYR A 26 -7.25 -0.44 -22.22
C TYR A 26 -8.26 -0.37 -23.37
N THR A 27 -8.52 -1.47 -24.09
CA THR A 27 -9.57 -1.49 -25.12
C THR A 27 -10.98 -1.44 -24.52
N TRP A 28 -11.17 -1.97 -23.30
CA TRP A 28 -12.48 -2.02 -22.64
C TRP A 28 -12.79 -0.74 -21.86
N LEU A 29 -11.82 -0.23 -21.11
CA LEU A 29 -12.01 0.90 -20.19
C LEU A 29 -11.46 2.23 -20.75
N GLY A 30 -10.79 2.19 -21.91
CA GLY A 30 -10.12 3.34 -22.49
C GLY A 30 -8.79 3.68 -21.80
N ARG A 31 -8.10 4.68 -22.36
CA ARG A 31 -6.76 5.13 -21.91
C ARG A 31 -6.76 6.45 -21.13
N SER A 32 -7.95 6.92 -20.73
CA SER A 32 -8.10 8.18 -19.98
C SER A 32 -7.60 8.10 -18.54
N PHE A 33 -7.36 6.88 -18.04
CA PHE A 33 -6.74 6.55 -16.76
C PHE A 33 -5.97 5.22 -16.89
N PRO A 34 -4.93 4.96 -16.07
CA PRO A 34 -4.03 3.80 -16.19
C PRO A 34 -4.64 2.45 -15.75
N HIS A 35 -5.87 2.15 -16.17
CA HIS A 35 -6.58 0.93 -15.74
C HIS A 35 -5.82 -0.35 -16.07
N GLY A 36 -5.15 -0.40 -17.22
CA GLY A 36 -4.36 -1.57 -17.63
C GLY A 36 -3.22 -1.84 -16.67
N THR A 37 -2.43 -0.82 -16.34
CA THR A 37 -1.32 -0.92 -15.38
C THR A 37 -1.80 -1.23 -13.96
N LEU A 38 -2.88 -0.59 -13.51
CA LEU A 38 -3.47 -0.87 -12.21
C LEU A 38 -3.89 -2.34 -12.10
N PHE A 39 -4.57 -2.86 -13.13
CA PHE A 39 -5.06 -4.23 -13.13
C PHE A 39 -3.93 -5.27 -13.06
N ILE A 40 -2.91 -5.14 -13.92
CA ILE A 40 -1.78 -6.09 -13.93
C ILE A 40 -1.01 -6.06 -12.60
N ASN A 41 -0.87 -4.88 -11.98
CA ASN A 41 -0.16 -4.74 -10.72
C ASN A 41 -0.96 -5.38 -9.58
N VAL A 42 -2.26 -5.06 -9.46
CA VAL A 42 -3.13 -5.62 -8.41
C VAL A 42 -3.27 -7.13 -8.53
N SER A 43 -3.58 -7.64 -9.74
CA SER A 43 -3.70 -9.08 -9.97
C SER A 43 -2.37 -9.81 -9.78
N GLY A 44 -1.26 -9.21 -10.23
CA GLY A 44 0.08 -9.75 -10.02
C GLY A 44 0.49 -9.81 -8.55
N SER A 45 0.19 -8.76 -7.77
CA SER A 45 0.41 -8.74 -6.33
C SER A 45 -0.41 -9.82 -5.61
N PHE A 46 -1.68 -10.01 -5.96
CA PHE A 46 -2.49 -11.11 -5.44
C PHE A 46 -1.86 -12.47 -5.73
N LEU A 47 -1.51 -12.73 -6.99
CA LEU A 47 -0.88 -13.99 -7.39
C LEU A 47 0.46 -14.20 -6.70
N MET A 48 1.25 -13.15 -6.48
CA MET A 48 2.51 -13.22 -5.76
C MET A 48 2.29 -13.70 -4.33
N GLY A 49 1.33 -13.11 -3.61
CA GLY A 49 0.98 -13.55 -2.25
C GLY A 49 0.48 -15.00 -2.21
N PHE A 50 -0.46 -15.33 -3.09
CA PHE A 50 -1.05 -16.66 -3.19
C PHE A 50 -0.02 -17.75 -3.49
N LEU A 51 0.81 -17.55 -4.52
CA LEU A 51 1.81 -18.53 -4.94
C LEU A 51 2.97 -18.62 -3.95
N THR A 52 3.33 -17.53 -3.27
CA THR A 52 4.33 -17.56 -2.19
C THR A 52 3.86 -18.46 -1.05
N ALA A 53 2.61 -18.30 -0.60
CA ALA A 53 2.02 -19.18 0.41
C ALA A 53 2.00 -20.66 -0.03
N LEU A 54 1.57 -20.92 -1.27
CA LEU A 54 1.50 -22.26 -1.85
C LEU A 54 2.87 -22.95 -1.97
N MET A 55 3.85 -22.25 -2.54
CA MET A 55 5.15 -22.83 -2.94
C MET A 55 6.16 -22.89 -1.80
N LEU A 56 6.07 -22.02 -0.80
CA LEU A 56 7.02 -22.02 0.33
C LEU A 56 6.62 -22.99 1.45
N GLN A 57 5.33 -23.34 1.57
CA GLN A 57 4.84 -24.06 2.75
C GLN A 57 4.49 -25.53 2.51
N ARG A 58 4.10 -25.91 1.29
CA ARG A 58 3.56 -27.26 1.05
C ARG A 58 4.33 -28.08 0.02
N PHE A 59 4.71 -27.47 -1.09
CA PHE A 59 5.36 -28.19 -2.18
C PHE A 59 6.87 -27.96 -2.13
N ALA A 60 7.64 -29.05 -2.13
CA ALA A 60 9.07 -29.00 -2.42
C ALA A 60 9.28 -28.69 -3.91
N VAL A 61 8.87 -27.49 -4.34
CA VAL A 61 9.05 -27.02 -5.70
C VAL A 61 10.53 -26.71 -5.90
N ALA A 62 11.14 -27.19 -6.97
CA ALA A 62 12.53 -26.89 -7.28
C ALA A 62 12.75 -25.37 -7.36
N VAL A 63 13.93 -24.92 -6.94
CA VAL A 63 14.27 -23.50 -6.82
C VAL A 63 14.12 -22.77 -8.15
N GLU A 64 14.37 -23.47 -9.25
CA GLU A 64 14.25 -22.97 -10.63
C GLU A 64 12.82 -22.59 -10.99
N TYR A 65 11.83 -23.41 -10.63
CA TYR A 65 10.42 -23.12 -10.92
C TYR A 65 9.90 -21.96 -10.05
N ARG A 66 10.33 -21.88 -8.79
CA ARG A 66 10.00 -20.71 -7.94
C ARG A 66 10.58 -19.42 -8.54
N ALA A 67 11.82 -19.48 -9.00
CA ALA A 67 12.48 -18.35 -9.64
C ALA A 67 11.81 -17.97 -10.97
N ALA A 68 11.46 -18.94 -11.80
CA ALA A 68 10.73 -18.71 -13.06
C ALA A 68 9.41 -17.99 -12.83
N VAL A 69 8.63 -18.41 -11.83
CA VAL A 69 7.29 -17.89 -11.59
C VAL A 69 7.31 -16.57 -10.81
N LEU A 70 7.99 -16.54 -9.66
CA LEU A 70 7.95 -15.38 -8.76
C LEU A 70 8.84 -14.24 -9.25
N VAL A 71 10.06 -14.55 -9.67
CA VAL A 71 11.04 -13.55 -10.11
C VAL A 71 10.88 -13.25 -11.60
N GLY A 72 10.77 -14.28 -12.43
CA GLY A 72 10.60 -14.15 -13.87
C GLY A 72 9.22 -13.61 -14.22
N PHE A 73 8.21 -14.49 -14.19
CA PHE A 73 6.88 -14.20 -14.70
C PHE A 73 6.20 -13.04 -13.95
N LEU A 74 6.00 -13.15 -12.64
CA LEU A 74 5.30 -12.12 -11.88
C LEU A 74 6.09 -10.81 -11.80
N GLY A 75 7.43 -10.90 -11.74
CA GLY A 75 8.31 -9.72 -11.79
C GLY A 75 8.21 -8.96 -13.11
N ALA A 76 8.08 -9.66 -14.24
CA ALA A 76 7.89 -9.03 -15.55
C ALA A 76 6.43 -8.71 -15.90
N TYR A 77 5.47 -9.40 -15.25
CA TYR A 77 4.04 -9.18 -15.40
C TYR A 77 3.59 -7.88 -14.75
N THR A 78 4.15 -7.57 -13.58
CA THR A 78 3.93 -6.29 -12.87
C THR A 78 4.94 -5.25 -13.32
N THR A 79 4.64 -3.96 -13.11
CA THR A 79 5.54 -2.87 -13.50
C THR A 79 5.35 -1.63 -12.64
N PHE A 80 6.43 -1.22 -11.97
CA PHE A 80 6.49 0.07 -11.27
C PHE A 80 6.90 1.22 -12.19
N SER A 81 7.78 0.95 -13.17
CA SER A 81 8.26 1.97 -14.12
C SER A 81 7.14 2.53 -14.99
N THR A 82 6.24 1.68 -15.50
CA THR A 82 5.09 2.13 -16.30
C THR A 82 4.13 2.95 -15.44
N PHE A 83 3.84 2.50 -14.21
CA PHE A 83 3.05 3.24 -13.24
C PHE A 83 3.62 4.63 -12.96
N ALA A 84 4.93 4.75 -12.76
CA ALA A 84 5.60 6.01 -12.49
C ALA A 84 5.50 6.97 -13.68
N LEU A 85 5.73 6.47 -14.90
CA LEU A 85 5.63 7.27 -16.12
C LEU A 85 4.19 7.73 -16.39
N GLU A 86 3.20 6.84 -16.26
CA GLU A 86 1.79 7.20 -16.43
C GLU A 86 1.33 8.21 -15.37
N THR A 87 1.82 8.10 -14.14
CA THR A 87 1.56 9.08 -13.09
C THR A 87 2.18 10.45 -13.42
N LEU A 88 3.43 10.47 -13.91
CA LEU A 88 4.08 11.70 -14.33
C LEU A 88 3.33 12.38 -15.48
N ASN A 89 2.91 11.60 -16.50
CA ASN A 89 2.13 12.11 -17.61
C ASN A 89 0.81 12.76 -17.12
N LEU A 90 0.12 12.14 -16.15
CA LEU A 90 -1.08 12.73 -15.56
C LEU A 90 -0.81 14.05 -14.83
N PHE A 91 0.37 14.22 -14.23
CA PHE A 91 0.79 15.49 -13.66
C PHE A 91 1.06 16.54 -14.75
N GLU A 92 1.77 16.17 -15.82
CA GLU A 92 2.08 17.05 -16.96
C GLU A 92 0.82 17.51 -17.71
N GLU A 93 -0.19 16.64 -17.80
CA GLU A 93 -1.51 16.94 -18.35
C GLU A 93 -2.37 17.83 -17.43
N GLY A 94 -1.88 18.20 -16.24
CA GLY A 94 -2.64 18.95 -15.24
C GLY A 94 -3.76 18.16 -14.55
N SER A 95 -3.84 16.85 -14.79
CA SER A 95 -4.86 15.95 -14.24
C SER A 95 -4.51 15.48 -12.82
N LEU A 96 -4.33 16.43 -11.89
CA LEU A 96 -3.84 16.18 -10.52
C LEU A 96 -4.67 15.14 -9.76
N LEU A 97 -6.00 15.19 -9.90
CA LEU A 97 -6.89 14.22 -9.24
C LEU A 97 -6.63 12.79 -9.74
N LYS A 98 -6.45 12.61 -11.05
CA LYS A 98 -6.17 11.28 -11.63
C LYS A 98 -4.79 10.78 -11.21
N ALA A 99 -3.78 11.66 -11.18
CA ALA A 99 -2.44 11.31 -10.72
C ALA A 99 -2.49 10.83 -9.25
N GLY A 100 -3.15 11.60 -8.38
CA GLY A 100 -3.35 11.24 -6.98
C GLY A 100 -4.11 9.92 -6.79
N LEU A 101 -5.18 9.71 -7.56
CA LEU A 101 -5.93 8.44 -7.55
C LEU A 101 -5.07 7.27 -8.03
N ASN A 102 -4.26 7.44 -9.08
CA ASN A 102 -3.40 6.38 -9.59
C ASN A 102 -2.38 5.93 -8.53
N ILE A 103 -1.73 6.89 -7.85
CA ILE A 103 -0.81 6.61 -6.74
C ILE A 103 -1.54 5.87 -5.62
N PHE A 104 -2.63 6.45 -5.13
CA PHE A 104 -3.36 5.93 -3.98
C PHE A 104 -3.90 4.53 -4.24
N LEU A 105 -4.62 4.32 -5.36
CA LEU A 105 -5.19 3.03 -5.72
C LEU A 105 -4.12 1.99 -5.97
N SER A 106 -3.04 2.33 -6.68
CA SER A 106 -1.96 1.38 -6.94
C SER A 106 -1.32 0.88 -5.65
N VAL A 107 -1.00 1.78 -4.71
CA VAL A 107 -0.38 1.39 -3.43
C VAL A 107 -1.36 0.58 -2.58
N VAL A 108 -2.57 1.10 -2.34
CA VAL A 108 -3.52 0.47 -1.42
C VAL A 108 -4.01 -0.87 -1.96
N LEU A 109 -4.40 -0.94 -3.23
CA LEU A 109 -4.93 -2.17 -3.81
C LEU A 109 -3.87 -3.24 -3.98
N CYS A 110 -2.63 -2.90 -4.35
CA CYS A 110 -1.57 -3.91 -4.46
C CYS A 110 -1.19 -4.51 -3.10
N LEU A 111 -1.08 -3.67 -2.05
CA LEU A 111 -0.83 -4.13 -0.68
C LEU A 111 -1.97 -5.00 -0.14
N ALA A 112 -3.22 -4.58 -0.35
CA ALA A 112 -4.38 -5.39 0.00
C ALA A 112 -4.42 -6.71 -0.78
N ALA A 113 -4.14 -6.67 -2.07
CA ALA A 113 -4.16 -7.84 -2.94
C ALA A 113 -3.12 -8.89 -2.54
N VAL A 114 -1.85 -8.51 -2.31
CA VAL A 114 -0.83 -9.48 -1.86
C VAL A 114 -1.19 -10.08 -0.51
N TRP A 115 -1.76 -9.29 0.40
CA TRP A 115 -2.18 -9.76 1.71
C TRP A 115 -3.36 -10.74 1.61
N ILE A 116 -4.39 -10.43 0.82
CA ILE A 116 -5.50 -11.35 0.55
C ILE A 116 -5.00 -12.62 -0.15
N GLY A 117 -4.08 -12.50 -1.11
CA GLY A 117 -3.48 -13.65 -1.79
C GLY A 117 -2.78 -14.59 -0.80
N MET A 118 -1.98 -14.04 0.13
CA MET A 118 -1.34 -14.81 1.19
C MET A 118 -2.35 -15.52 2.09
N ILE A 119 -3.45 -14.84 2.46
CA ILE A 119 -4.53 -15.40 3.28
C ILE A 119 -5.18 -16.60 2.60
N VAL A 120 -5.60 -16.40 1.34
CA VAL A 120 -6.28 -17.41 0.54
C VAL A 120 -5.35 -18.61 0.31
N GLY A 121 -4.08 -18.37 -0.04
CA GLY A 121 -3.10 -19.44 -0.22
C GLY A 121 -2.89 -20.26 1.06
N ARG A 122 -2.77 -19.62 2.22
CA ARG A 122 -2.61 -20.34 3.49
C ARG A 122 -3.87 -21.14 3.87
N GLN A 123 -5.06 -20.53 3.78
CA GLN A 123 -6.31 -21.23 4.11
C GLN A 123 -6.52 -22.49 3.27
N LEU A 124 -6.22 -22.41 1.98
CA LEU A 124 -6.44 -23.53 1.07
C LEU A 124 -5.39 -24.64 1.22
N PHE A 125 -4.17 -24.33 1.69
CA PHE A 125 -3.03 -25.26 1.56
C PHE A 125 -2.29 -25.62 2.84
N THR A 126 -2.38 -24.84 3.92
CA THR A 126 -1.71 -25.18 5.19
C THR A 126 -2.62 -25.75 6.25
N GLY A 127 -3.94 -25.54 6.20
CA GLY A 127 -4.88 -26.06 7.22
C GLY A 127 -4.68 -25.50 8.64
N ASP A 128 -3.57 -24.80 8.88
CA ASP A 128 -3.27 -24.14 10.14
C ASP A 128 -4.24 -22.97 10.40
N SER A 129 -4.93 -23.05 11.54
CA SER A 129 -5.53 -21.91 12.21
C SER A 129 -4.43 -20.88 12.44
N TYR A 130 -4.62 -19.69 11.88
CA TYR A 130 -3.61 -18.65 11.83
C TYR A 130 -3.05 -18.32 13.23
N PRO A 131 -1.72 -18.14 13.38
CA PRO A 131 -1.17 -17.33 14.47
C PRO A 131 -1.76 -15.89 14.45
N TRP A 132 -2.05 -15.39 13.25
CA TRP A 132 -2.58 -14.05 12.96
C TRP A 132 -4.13 -13.91 12.98
N LEU A 133 -4.90 -14.99 13.19
CA LEU A 133 -6.34 -14.94 13.54
C LEU A 133 -6.56 -15.34 15.01
N GLY A 134 -5.50 -15.71 15.73
CA GLY A 134 -5.48 -15.64 17.20
C GLY A 134 -5.24 -14.22 17.72
N HIS A 135 -4.48 -13.40 16.97
CA HIS A 135 -4.37 -11.96 17.18
C HIS A 135 -4.51 -11.24 15.83
N GLY A 136 -5.65 -10.57 15.64
CA GLY A 136 -6.02 -9.96 14.37
C GLY A 136 -4.96 -9.00 13.84
N LEU A 137 -4.60 -9.16 12.56
CA LEU A 137 -4.15 -8.08 11.69
C LEU A 137 -3.34 -6.97 12.40
N PRO A 138 -2.19 -7.28 13.00
CA PRO A 138 -1.56 -6.35 13.94
C PRO A 138 -1.21 -5.01 13.27
N TYR A 139 -0.75 -5.06 12.03
CA TYR A 139 -0.44 -3.86 11.26
C TYR A 139 -1.64 -3.21 10.57
N LEU A 140 -2.84 -3.81 10.62
CA LEU A 140 -4.05 -3.13 10.14
C LEU A 140 -4.32 -1.90 10.99
N HIS A 141 -4.16 -1.99 12.31
CA HIS A 141 -4.35 -0.85 13.20
C HIS A 141 -3.31 0.24 12.97
N LEU A 142 -2.10 -0.12 12.54
CA LEU A 142 -1.10 0.84 12.03
C LEU A 142 -1.66 1.56 10.79
N GLY A 143 -2.10 0.81 9.78
CA GLY A 143 -2.65 1.37 8.54
C GLY A 143 -3.91 2.22 8.77
N LEU A 144 -4.83 1.75 9.62
CA LEU A 144 -6.02 2.49 10.04
C LEU A 144 -5.64 3.76 10.81
N GLY A 145 -4.61 3.71 11.65
CA GLY A 145 -4.08 4.88 12.35
C GLY A 145 -3.55 5.92 11.38
N VAL A 146 -2.80 5.51 10.36
CA VAL A 146 -2.28 6.39 9.29
C VAL A 146 -3.42 7.02 8.49
N ILE A 147 -4.43 6.23 8.09
CA ILE A 147 -5.61 6.73 7.37
C ILE A 147 -6.41 7.70 8.26
N ALA A 148 -6.62 7.35 9.54
CA ALA A 148 -7.30 8.21 10.50
C ALA A 148 -6.54 9.52 10.71
N ALA A 149 -5.21 9.49 10.83
CA ALA A 149 -4.38 10.68 10.93
C ALA A 149 -4.56 11.59 9.72
N PHE A 150 -4.49 11.03 8.51
CA PHE A 150 -4.73 11.79 7.28
C PHE A 150 -6.13 12.44 7.29
N LEU A 151 -7.19 11.67 7.50
CA LEU A 151 -8.57 12.18 7.46
C LEU A 151 -8.86 13.19 8.57
N LEU A 152 -8.38 12.94 9.79
CA LEU A 152 -8.52 13.87 10.91
C LEU A 152 -7.76 15.16 10.65
N THR A 153 -6.59 15.10 10.03
CA THR A 153 -5.86 16.31 9.66
C THR A 153 -6.54 17.09 8.54
N VAL A 154 -7.10 16.42 7.52
CA VAL A 154 -7.92 17.08 6.49
C VAL A 154 -9.10 17.83 7.14
N LEU A 155 -9.83 17.15 8.03
CA LEU A 155 -10.96 17.74 8.75
C LEU A 155 -10.51 18.88 9.68
N ALA A 156 -9.44 18.68 10.44
CA ALA A 156 -8.90 19.67 11.36
C ALA A 156 -8.51 20.94 10.60
N GLU A 157 -7.81 20.82 9.46
CA GLU A 157 -7.43 21.99 8.68
C GLU A 157 -8.61 22.75 8.10
N TYR A 158 -9.64 22.02 7.64
CA TYR A 158 -10.88 22.65 7.22
C TYR A 158 -11.55 23.43 8.38
N LEU A 159 -11.61 22.84 9.58
CA LEU A 159 -12.17 23.50 10.77
C LEU A 159 -11.31 24.68 11.25
N PHE A 160 -10.00 24.57 11.17
CA PHE A 160 -9.07 25.63 11.55
C PHE A 160 -9.27 26.89 10.73
N HIS A 161 -9.46 26.74 9.40
CA HIS A 161 -9.86 27.85 8.55
C HIS A 161 -11.25 28.37 8.91
N ARG A 162 -12.22 27.48 9.13
CA ARG A 162 -13.60 27.88 9.47
C ARG A 162 -13.69 28.71 10.75
N PHE A 163 -12.91 28.38 11.77
CA PHE A 163 -12.86 29.11 13.04
C PHE A 163 -11.77 30.19 13.10
N ASN A 164 -11.07 30.44 11.99
CA ASN A 164 -10.01 31.44 11.88
C ASN A 164 -8.95 31.33 12.98
N LEU A 165 -8.51 30.10 13.28
CA LEU A 165 -7.52 29.84 14.32
C LEU A 165 -6.15 30.39 13.93
N SER A 166 -5.40 30.88 14.93
CA SER A 166 -4.03 31.36 14.74
C SER A 166 -3.10 30.24 14.27
N LEU A 167 -2.02 30.60 13.57
CA LEU A 167 -1.02 29.64 13.08
C LEU A 167 -0.46 28.77 14.21
N GLU A 168 -0.25 29.36 15.39
CA GLU A 168 0.21 28.68 16.59
C GLU A 168 -0.78 27.62 17.06
N MET A 169 -2.08 27.95 17.13
CA MET A 169 -3.13 27.00 17.52
C MET A 169 -3.26 25.84 16.53
N ARG A 170 -3.10 26.12 15.23
CA ARG A 170 -3.10 25.09 14.17
C ARG A 170 -1.93 24.13 14.35
N ALA A 171 -0.72 24.66 14.53
CA ALA A 171 0.48 23.85 14.74
C ALA A 171 0.35 22.96 15.98
N VAL A 172 -0.13 23.52 17.10
CA VAL A 172 -0.39 22.75 18.33
C VAL A 172 -1.42 21.64 18.08
N GLY A 173 -2.54 21.96 17.42
CA GLY A 173 -3.57 20.98 17.10
C GLY A 173 -3.07 19.80 16.26
N LEU A 174 -2.26 20.08 15.24
CA LEU A 174 -1.67 19.05 14.37
C LEU A 174 -0.67 18.17 15.11
N ILE A 175 0.19 18.76 15.95
CA ILE A 175 1.16 18.01 16.76
C ILE A 175 0.43 17.09 17.75
N LEU A 176 -0.66 17.55 18.36
CA LEU A 176 -1.47 16.75 19.26
C LEU A 176 -2.15 15.57 18.54
N ILE A 177 -2.72 15.80 17.35
CA ILE A 177 -3.30 14.73 16.52
C ILE A 177 -2.23 13.68 16.18
N LEU A 178 -1.06 14.12 15.72
CA LEU A 178 0.06 13.24 15.40
C LEU A 178 0.49 12.41 16.63
N GLY A 179 0.71 13.08 17.76
CA GLY A 179 1.18 12.45 19.00
C GLY A 179 0.19 11.40 19.52
N LEU A 180 -1.10 11.75 19.61
CA LEU A 180 -2.14 10.84 20.11
C LEU A 180 -2.26 9.58 19.26
N ILE A 181 -2.30 9.73 17.93
CA ILE A 181 -2.46 8.59 17.03
C ILE A 181 -1.22 7.69 17.07
N THR A 182 -0.02 8.29 17.03
CA THR A 182 1.25 7.56 17.08
C THR A 182 1.37 6.78 18.38
N ILE A 183 1.07 7.40 19.52
CA ILE A 183 1.13 6.73 20.83
C ILE A 183 0.11 5.59 20.89
N ALA A 184 -1.16 5.86 20.56
CA ALA A 184 -2.24 4.87 20.67
C ALA A 184 -1.98 3.64 19.78
N SER A 185 -1.59 3.85 18.53
CA SER A 185 -1.30 2.75 17.61
C SER A 185 -0.02 2.00 17.94
N THR A 186 1.03 2.67 18.43
CA THR A 186 2.26 2.01 18.92
C THR A 186 1.99 1.13 20.13
N LEU A 187 1.23 1.64 21.11
CA LEU A 187 0.87 0.88 22.30
C LEU A 187 -0.01 -0.32 21.93
N TRP A 188 -1.01 -0.13 21.07
CA TRP A 188 -1.85 -1.24 20.61
C TRP A 188 -1.02 -2.35 19.94
N LEU A 189 -0.09 -1.98 19.06
CA LEU A 189 0.82 -2.94 18.41
C LEU A 189 1.73 -3.63 19.44
N ALA A 190 2.27 -2.90 20.40
CA ALA A 190 3.10 -3.43 21.47
C ALA A 190 2.36 -4.45 22.35
N PHE A 191 1.09 -4.21 22.67
CA PHE A 191 0.28 -5.12 23.47
C PHE A 191 -0.18 -6.37 22.71
N ASN A 192 -0.30 -6.28 21.37
CA ASN A 192 -0.90 -7.34 20.56
C ASN A 192 0.11 -8.16 19.74
N LEU A 193 1.34 -7.68 19.57
CA LEU A 193 2.42 -8.44 18.92
C LEU A 193 3.22 -9.20 19.98
N THR A 194 2.96 -10.50 20.09
CA THR A 194 3.66 -11.42 21.01
C THR A 194 5.16 -11.58 20.72
N GLU A 195 5.61 -11.25 19.50
CA GLU A 195 7.02 -11.25 19.11
C GLU A 195 7.78 -10.00 19.56
N ILE A 196 7.08 -8.89 19.79
CA ILE A 196 7.66 -7.72 20.46
C ILE A 196 7.62 -8.03 21.95
N ARG A 197 8.62 -8.77 22.43
CA ARG A 197 8.98 -8.66 23.85
C ARG A 197 9.11 -7.16 24.13
N PHE A 198 8.61 -6.68 25.28
CA PHE A 198 8.69 -5.27 25.71
C PHE A 198 10.14 -4.78 25.94
N GLU A 199 11.05 -5.16 25.06
CA GLU A 199 12.40 -4.66 24.93
C GLU A 199 12.32 -3.24 24.40
N PHE A 200 12.95 -2.33 25.13
CA PHE A 200 12.95 -0.89 24.85
C PHE A 200 13.28 -0.56 23.38
N HIS A 201 14.26 -1.26 22.78
CA HIS A 201 14.67 -1.03 21.40
C HIS A 201 13.61 -1.43 20.37
N GLY A 202 12.83 -2.49 20.63
CA GLY A 202 11.73 -2.92 19.76
C GLY A 202 10.58 -1.91 19.78
N LEU A 203 10.20 -1.46 20.97
CA LEU A 203 9.18 -0.41 21.16
C LEU A 203 9.61 0.92 20.53
N LEU A 204 10.87 1.31 20.71
CA LEU A 204 11.41 2.52 20.12
C LEU A 204 11.42 2.46 18.59
N SER A 205 11.83 1.33 18.00
CA SER A 205 11.83 1.15 16.55
C SER A 205 10.41 1.22 15.98
N LEU A 206 9.46 0.57 16.64
CA LEU A 206 8.05 0.61 16.28
C LEU A 206 7.49 2.04 16.36
N PHE A 207 7.80 2.76 17.44
CA PHE A 207 7.38 4.15 17.63
C PHE A 207 7.94 5.06 16.53
N ILE A 208 9.23 4.93 16.20
CA ILE A 208 9.88 5.73 15.14
C ILE A 208 9.22 5.49 13.79
N ILE A 209 9.04 4.22 13.41
CA ILE A 209 8.42 3.87 12.12
C ILE A 209 6.99 4.42 12.06
N ASN A 210 6.22 4.23 13.13
CA ASN A 210 4.85 4.72 13.21
C ASN A 210 4.77 6.25 13.17
N ALA A 211 5.67 6.94 13.89
CA ALA A 211 5.77 8.40 13.86
C ALA A 211 6.09 8.91 12.44
N LEU A 212 6.98 8.25 11.70
CA LEU A 212 7.30 8.63 10.31
C LEU A 212 6.08 8.52 9.40
N PHE A 213 5.32 7.42 9.49
CA PHE A 213 4.07 7.29 8.74
C PHE A 213 3.02 8.30 9.17
N GLY A 214 2.89 8.56 10.47
CA GLY A 214 2.01 9.59 11.01
C GLY A 214 2.35 10.99 10.49
N VAL A 215 3.64 11.35 10.49
CA VAL A 215 4.12 12.65 9.98
C VAL A 215 3.77 12.79 8.51
N ALA A 216 4.01 11.75 7.69
CA ALA A 216 3.66 11.77 6.28
C ALA A 216 2.14 11.93 6.06
N ALA A 217 1.32 11.23 6.84
CA ALA A 217 -0.14 11.32 6.77
C ALA A 217 -0.66 12.70 7.17
N VAL A 218 -0.15 13.26 8.26
CA VAL A 218 -0.51 14.62 8.71
C VAL A 218 -0.08 15.64 7.68
N TRP A 219 1.14 15.57 7.15
CA TRP A 219 1.61 16.50 6.11
C TRP A 219 0.76 16.44 4.83
N LEU A 220 0.43 15.24 4.34
CA LEU A 220 -0.48 15.10 3.19
C LEU A 220 -1.89 15.62 3.52
N GLY A 221 -2.35 15.38 4.74
CA GLY A 221 -3.65 15.84 5.22
C GLY A 221 -3.74 17.37 5.24
N THR A 222 -2.66 18.07 5.62
CA THR A 222 -2.67 19.54 5.60
C THR A 222 -2.68 20.11 4.19
N VAL A 223 -1.91 19.51 3.26
CA VAL A 223 -1.93 19.89 1.85
C VAL A 223 -3.34 19.73 1.28
N MET A 224 -3.96 18.58 1.50
CA MET A 224 -5.32 18.29 1.02
C MET A 224 -6.37 19.18 1.69
N GLY A 225 -6.31 19.38 3.00
CA GLY A 225 -7.25 20.23 3.73
C GLY A 225 -7.22 21.69 3.26
N ASN A 226 -6.02 22.25 3.06
CA ASN A 226 -5.85 23.59 2.49
C ASN A 226 -6.38 23.67 1.05
N TRP A 227 -6.13 22.65 0.22
CA TRP A 227 -6.65 22.59 -1.14
C TRP A 227 -8.19 22.55 -1.17
N LEU A 228 -8.81 21.73 -0.32
CA LEU A 228 -10.28 21.65 -0.22
C LEU A 228 -10.91 22.98 0.23
N TRP A 229 -10.28 23.69 1.18
CA TRP A 229 -10.73 25.02 1.59
C TRP A 229 -10.70 26.03 0.44
N GLN A 230 -9.64 26.02 -0.37
CA GLN A 230 -9.52 26.91 -1.54
C GLN A 230 -10.61 26.66 -2.60
N LEU A 231 -11.11 25.42 -2.72
CA LEU A 231 -12.18 25.09 -3.65
C LEU A 231 -13.56 25.61 -3.22
N ASN A 232 -13.78 25.84 -1.93
CA ASN A 232 -15.05 26.36 -1.43
C ASN A 232 -14.85 27.29 -0.22
N PRO A 233 -14.37 28.53 -0.43
CA PRO A 233 -14.08 29.47 0.66
C PRO A 233 -15.32 29.96 1.42
N SER A 234 -16.53 29.63 0.96
CA SER A 234 -17.77 30.33 1.33
C SER A 234 -18.96 29.40 1.60
N ARG A 235 -18.96 28.84 2.81
CA ARG A 235 -20.10 28.87 3.74
C ARG A 235 -19.58 29.18 5.12
#